data_AF-A0A9P3PZB8-F1
#
_entry.id   AF-A0A9P3PZB8-F1
#
_cell.length_a   1.000
_cell.length_b   1.000
_cell.length_c   1.000
_cell.angle_alpha   90.00
_cell.angle_beta   90.00
_cell.angle_gamma   90.00
#
_symmetry.space_group_name_H-M   'P 1'
#
loop_
_entity.id
_entity.type
_entity.pdbx_description
1 polymer ?
#
loop_
_entity_poly.entity_id
_entity_poly.type
_entity_poly.pdbx_seq_one_letter_code
_entity_poly.pdbx_strand_id
1 'polypeptide(L)'
;MAAIIKVPFILLVTIALHICYTSPSKPSSDERAPIKNTSERFLGVVISLMKTIKGVYWVLGAAETVAIFARTLPSSSPVGTRIATILLRNGNPDDLYLTPLSMSGAILILFGSMLRAWCYREMKNLFTFEISIRKEHRLITTGPYSIVRHPSYSGMVAVDIGVLLWYGSRGAWLRESGLLETVGGKASAAGFTLVTFAILVALIRRVPIEDAEMKKVFGRQWDEWSRNVRYAIIPGVY
;
A
#
# COMPACT_ATOMS: atom_id res chain seq x y z
N MET A 1 -17.65 -16.08 -18.04
CA MET A 1 -18.41 -15.22 -17.10
C MET A 1 -17.58 -14.86 -15.86
N ALA A 2 -16.78 -15.78 -15.33
CA ALA A 2 -15.92 -15.58 -14.15
C ALA A 2 -14.95 -14.38 -14.23
N ALA A 3 -14.30 -14.09 -15.36
CA ALA A 3 -13.33 -13.00 -15.44
C ALA A 3 -13.92 -11.58 -15.26
N ILE A 4 -15.16 -11.31 -15.72
CA ILE A 4 -15.77 -9.97 -15.56
C ILE A 4 -16.04 -9.65 -14.09
N ILE A 5 -16.34 -10.65 -13.26
CA ILE A 5 -16.62 -10.42 -11.84
C ILE A 5 -15.42 -9.83 -11.11
N LYS A 6 -14.21 -10.00 -11.64
CA LYS A 6 -12.96 -9.47 -11.09
C LYS A 6 -12.84 -7.95 -11.24
N VAL A 7 -13.42 -7.36 -12.28
CA VAL A 7 -13.34 -5.92 -12.60
C VAL A 7 -13.73 -5.00 -11.41
N PRO A 8 -14.89 -5.18 -10.73
CA PRO A 8 -15.21 -4.36 -9.57
C PRO A 8 -14.18 -4.49 -8.43
N PHE A 9 -13.58 -5.67 -8.23
CA PHE A 9 -12.52 -5.85 -7.22
C PHE A 9 -11.23 -5.14 -7.61
N ILE A 10 -10.84 -5.17 -8.90
CA ILE A 10 -9.69 -4.41 -9.40
C ILE A 10 -9.88 -2.92 -9.13
N LEU A 11 -11.07 -2.39 -9.43
CA LEU A 11 -11.38 -0.98 -9.18
C LEU A 11 -11.33 -0.65 -7.69
N LEU A 12 -11.94 -1.47 -6.84
CA LEU A 12 -11.91 -1.30 -5.38
C LEU A 12 -10.47 -1.33 -4.83
N VAL A 13 -9.66 -2.31 -5.23
CA VAL A 13 -8.25 -2.41 -4.84
C VAL A 13 -7.47 -1.18 -5.31
N THR A 14 -7.65 -0.75 -6.55
CA THR A 14 -6.94 0.41 -7.12
C THR A 14 -7.30 1.71 -6.39
N ILE A 15 -8.59 1.91 -6.08
CA ILE A 15 -9.06 3.07 -5.28
C ILE A 15 -8.50 2.99 -3.85
N ALA A 16 -8.55 1.82 -3.22
CA ALA A 16 -8.05 1.64 -1.86
C ALA A 16 -6.54 1.91 -1.77
N LEU A 17 -5.75 1.47 -2.75
CA LEU A 17 -4.32 1.79 -2.85
C LEU A 17 -4.10 3.29 -3.09
N HIS A 18 -4.91 3.92 -3.95
CA HIS A 18 -4.84 5.37 -4.17
C HIS A 18 -5.05 6.14 -2.86
N ILE A 19 -6.10 5.80 -2.10
CA ILE A 19 -6.39 6.44 -0.81
C ILE A 19 -5.25 6.19 0.18
N CYS A 20 -4.78 4.94 0.29
CA CYS A 20 -3.68 4.56 1.17
C CYS A 20 -2.41 5.40 0.96
N TYR A 21 -2.01 5.62 -0.28
CA TYR A 21 -0.79 6.37 -0.61
C TYR A 21 -0.99 7.88 -0.79
N THR A 22 -2.18 8.40 -0.46
CA THR A 22 -2.45 9.84 -0.49
C THR A 22 -2.34 10.41 0.92
N SER A 23 -1.32 11.22 1.17
CA SER A 23 -1.21 11.97 2.43
C SER A 23 -2.36 12.98 2.55
N PRO A 24 -3.05 13.06 3.70
CA PRO A 24 -4.09 14.07 3.93
C PRO A 24 -3.49 15.47 4.14
N SER A 25 -2.22 15.57 4.53
CA SER A 25 -1.57 16.83 4.87
C SER A 25 -0.56 17.27 3.80
N LYS A 26 -0.47 18.58 3.61
CA LYS A 26 0.65 19.21 2.88
C LYS A 26 1.81 19.43 3.85
N PRO A 27 3.07 19.34 3.39
CA PRO A 27 4.24 19.72 4.18
C PRO A 27 4.08 21.18 4.63
N SER A 28 4.27 21.45 5.93
CA SER A 28 4.26 22.81 6.47
C SER A 28 5.69 23.33 6.64
N SER A 29 5.93 24.61 6.34
CA SER A 29 7.22 25.28 6.51
C SER A 29 7.67 25.38 7.98
N ASP A 30 6.76 25.16 8.92
CA ASP A 30 6.98 25.25 10.37
C ASP A 30 7.33 23.90 11.03
N GLU A 31 7.59 22.86 10.24
CA GLU A 31 7.92 21.52 10.74
C GLU A 31 9.38 21.45 11.23
N ARG A 32 9.58 20.81 12.38
CA ARG A 32 10.93 20.46 12.84
C ARG A 32 11.58 19.57 11.78
N ALA A 33 12.81 19.88 11.39
CA ALA A 33 13.51 19.13 10.35
C ALA A 33 13.51 17.61 10.66
N PRO A 34 13.21 16.76 9.67
CA PRO A 34 13.09 15.33 9.89
C PRO A 34 14.41 14.73 10.37
N ILE A 35 14.32 13.66 11.16
CA ILE A 35 15.49 12.92 11.65
C ILE A 35 16.27 12.39 10.45
N LYS A 36 17.55 12.75 10.36
CA LYS A 36 18.41 12.32 9.25
C LYS A 36 19.16 11.04 9.62
N ASN A 37 18.53 9.89 9.38
CA ASN A 37 19.21 8.57 9.41
C ASN A 37 19.01 7.84 8.06
N THR A 38 19.65 6.68 7.88
CA THR A 38 19.60 5.95 6.60
C THR A 38 18.18 5.46 6.26
N SER A 39 17.40 5.00 7.24
CA SER A 39 16.01 4.57 7.02
C SER A 39 15.10 5.72 6.62
N GLU A 40 15.24 6.89 7.24
CA GLU A 40 14.47 8.09 6.90
C GLU A 40 14.85 8.64 5.53
N ARG A 41 16.13 8.55 5.11
CA ARG A 41 16.53 8.87 3.73
C ARG A 41 15.85 7.92 2.73
N PHE A 42 15.87 6.63 3.00
CA PHE A 42 15.21 5.63 2.15
C PHE A 42 13.69 5.87 2.09
N LEU A 43 13.03 6.06 3.23
CA LEU A 43 11.61 6.36 3.30
C LEU A 43 11.28 7.69 2.61
N GLY A 44 12.12 8.71 2.71
CA GLY A 44 12.00 9.96 1.98
C GLY A 44 12.01 9.76 0.45
N VAL A 45 12.91 8.91 -0.06
CA VAL A 45 12.90 8.52 -1.48
C VAL A 45 11.59 7.82 -1.83
N VAL A 46 11.15 6.84 -1.04
CA VAL A 46 9.89 6.13 -1.25
C VAL A 46 8.70 7.10 -1.26
N ILE A 47 8.65 8.04 -0.32
CA ILE A 47 7.63 9.10 -0.22
C ILE A 47 7.64 9.99 -1.47
N SER A 48 8.82 10.37 -1.96
CA SER A 48 8.96 11.18 -3.20
C SER A 48 8.37 10.47 -4.43
N LEU A 49 8.38 9.14 -4.42
CA LEU A 49 7.87 8.29 -5.51
C LEU A 49 6.38 7.95 -5.40
N MET A 50 5.69 8.41 -4.35
CA MET A 50 4.28 8.04 -4.10
C MET A 50 3.35 8.36 -5.26
N LYS A 51 3.55 9.51 -5.93
CA LYS A 51 2.77 9.86 -7.13
C LYS A 51 2.96 8.83 -8.25
N THR A 52 4.22 8.42 -8.47
CA THR A 52 4.58 7.41 -9.47
C THR A 52 4.00 6.04 -9.10
N ILE A 53 4.15 5.61 -7.83
CA ILE A 53 3.62 4.34 -7.33
C ILE A 53 2.10 4.26 -7.53
N LYS A 54 1.37 5.34 -7.19
CA LYS A 54 -0.07 5.43 -7.47
C LYS A 54 -0.37 5.28 -8.95
N GLY A 55 0.36 5.98 -9.81
CA GLY A 55 0.22 5.89 -11.26
C GLY A 55 0.42 4.46 -11.76
N VAL A 56 1.42 3.75 -11.25
CA VAL A 56 1.67 2.33 -11.57
C VAL A 56 0.47 1.47 -11.21
N TYR A 57 -0.11 1.59 -10.01
CA TYR A 57 -1.29 0.80 -9.65
C TYR A 57 -2.51 1.09 -10.53
N TRP A 58 -2.71 2.35 -10.93
CA TRP A 58 -3.77 2.69 -11.89
C TRP A 58 -3.52 2.08 -13.28
N VAL A 59 -2.28 2.10 -13.76
CA VAL A 59 -1.90 1.47 -15.03
C VAL A 59 -2.09 -0.05 -14.96
N LEU A 60 -1.66 -0.70 -13.88
CA LEU A 60 -1.84 -2.14 -13.68
C LEU A 60 -3.33 -2.52 -13.64
N GLY A 61 -4.13 -1.81 -12.86
CA GLY A 61 -5.57 -2.04 -12.78
C GLY A 61 -6.29 -1.81 -14.12
N ALA A 62 -5.90 -0.77 -14.86
CA ALA A 62 -6.42 -0.51 -16.20
C ALA A 62 -6.01 -1.59 -17.19
N ALA A 63 -4.74 -2.01 -17.20
CA ALA A 63 -4.23 -3.07 -18.07
C ALA A 63 -4.98 -4.39 -17.85
N GLU A 64 -5.14 -4.81 -16.60
CA GLU A 64 -5.89 -6.03 -16.28
C GLU A 64 -7.37 -5.91 -16.66
N THR A 65 -8.00 -4.76 -16.42
CA THR A 65 -9.39 -4.51 -16.80
C THR A 65 -9.57 -4.56 -18.32
N VAL A 66 -8.71 -3.89 -19.08
CA VAL A 66 -8.73 -3.90 -20.55
C VAL A 66 -8.48 -5.31 -21.11
N ALA A 67 -7.57 -6.06 -20.50
CA ALA A 67 -7.31 -7.45 -20.85
C ALA A 67 -8.54 -8.34 -20.61
N ILE A 68 -9.27 -8.16 -19.49
CA ILE A 68 -10.53 -8.85 -19.22
C ILE A 68 -11.61 -8.45 -20.25
N PHE A 69 -11.69 -7.18 -20.64
CA PHE A 69 -12.67 -6.72 -21.64
C PHE A 69 -12.36 -7.21 -23.05
N ALA A 70 -11.10 -7.45 -23.40
CA ALA A 70 -10.72 -8.00 -24.70
C ALA A 70 -11.47 -9.32 -25.01
N ARG A 71 -11.82 -10.10 -23.98
CA ARG A 71 -12.61 -11.34 -24.11
C ARG A 71 -14.05 -11.12 -24.59
N THR A 72 -14.59 -9.92 -24.39
CA THR A 72 -15.97 -9.60 -24.77
C THR A 72 -16.07 -9.22 -26.25
N LEU A 73 -14.93 -8.95 -26.89
CA LEU A 73 -14.86 -8.69 -28.30
C LEU A 73 -14.91 -10.01 -29.09
N PRO A 74 -15.58 -10.06 -30.24
CA PRO A 74 -15.55 -11.23 -31.12
C PRO A 74 -14.11 -11.61 -31.47
N SER A 75 -13.79 -12.91 -31.55
CA SER A 75 -12.45 -13.40 -31.91
C SER A 75 -11.99 -12.95 -33.30
N SER A 76 -12.92 -12.55 -34.17
CA SER A 76 -12.66 -11.96 -35.48
C SER A 76 -12.30 -10.47 -35.43
N SER A 77 -12.40 -9.81 -34.28
CA SER A 77 -12.12 -8.38 -34.12
C SER A 77 -10.61 -8.12 -34.11
N PRO A 78 -10.07 -7.33 -35.06
CA PRO A 78 -8.66 -6.97 -35.08
C PRO A 78 -8.22 -6.21 -33.82
N VAL A 79 -9.15 -5.51 -33.17
CA VAL A 79 -8.91 -4.74 -31.95
C VAL A 79 -8.69 -5.68 -30.76
N GLY A 80 -9.53 -6.71 -30.61
CA GLY A 80 -9.39 -7.70 -29.53
C GLY A 80 -8.06 -8.45 -29.62
N THR A 81 -7.69 -8.88 -30.83
CA THR A 81 -6.40 -9.56 -31.07
C THR A 81 -5.22 -8.64 -30.76
N ARG A 82 -5.24 -7.38 -31.19
CA ARG A 82 -4.16 -6.41 -30.87
C ARG A 82 -4.01 -6.19 -29.37
N ILE A 83 -5.13 -6.03 -28.64
CA ILE A 83 -5.11 -5.86 -27.18
C ILE A 83 -4.51 -7.10 -26.50
N ALA A 84 -4.95 -8.30 -26.90
CA ALA A 84 -4.41 -9.55 -26.38
C ALA A 84 -2.90 -9.68 -26.65
N THR A 85 -2.43 -9.39 -27.87
CA THR A 85 -0.99 -9.47 -28.18
C THR A 85 -0.14 -8.48 -27.38
N ILE A 86 -0.65 -7.27 -27.09
CA ILE A 86 0.09 -6.25 -26.33
C ILE A 86 0.08 -6.53 -24.83
N LEU A 87 -1.08 -6.90 -24.27
CA LEU A 87 -1.27 -7.02 -22.82
C LEU A 87 -1.10 -8.46 -22.30
N LEU A 88 -1.23 -9.46 -23.16
CA LEU A 88 -1.23 -10.88 -22.82
C LEU A 88 -0.38 -11.65 -23.83
N ARG A 89 0.91 -11.30 -23.94
CA ARG A 89 1.85 -11.75 -24.97
C ARG A 89 1.59 -13.18 -25.47
N ASN A 90 1.56 -14.14 -24.53
CA ASN A 90 1.20 -15.54 -24.74
C ASN A 90 0.08 -16.01 -23.79
N GLY A 91 -0.54 -15.08 -23.05
CA GLY A 91 -1.50 -15.38 -22.00
C GLY A 91 -2.93 -15.51 -22.55
N ASN A 92 -3.75 -16.35 -21.94
CA ASN A 92 -5.17 -16.39 -22.27
C ASN A 92 -5.93 -15.41 -21.34
N PRO A 93 -6.79 -14.51 -21.87
CA PRO A 93 -7.70 -13.72 -21.05
C PRO A 93 -8.54 -14.54 -20.07
N ASP A 94 -8.83 -15.81 -20.39
CA ASP A 94 -9.57 -16.72 -19.51
C ASP A 94 -8.82 -17.10 -18.23
N ASP A 95 -7.50 -16.95 -18.23
CA ASP A 95 -6.67 -17.18 -17.04
C ASP A 95 -6.80 -16.02 -16.03
N LEU A 96 -7.47 -14.91 -16.39
CA LEU A 96 -7.69 -13.77 -15.49
C LEU A 96 -8.94 -13.99 -14.61
N TYR A 97 -8.78 -14.72 -13.52
CA TYR A 97 -9.86 -15.00 -12.56
C TYR A 97 -9.48 -14.65 -11.12
N LEU A 98 -10.48 -14.69 -10.23
CA LEU A 98 -10.29 -14.53 -8.79
C LEU A 98 -9.92 -15.86 -8.15
N THR A 99 -8.88 -15.86 -7.32
CA THR A 99 -8.49 -16.99 -6.48
C THR A 99 -8.78 -16.69 -5.02
N PRO A 100 -8.89 -17.70 -4.14
CA PRO A 100 -8.94 -17.45 -2.70
C PRO A 100 -7.76 -16.59 -2.21
N LEU A 101 -6.57 -16.81 -2.78
CA LEU A 101 -5.38 -16.02 -2.44
C LEU A 101 -5.49 -14.56 -2.89
N SER A 102 -5.97 -14.31 -4.12
CA SER A 102 -6.22 -12.93 -4.58
C SER A 102 -7.29 -12.26 -3.72
N MET A 103 -8.33 -12.98 -3.32
CA MET A 103 -9.39 -12.46 -2.45
C MET A 103 -8.86 -12.11 -1.06
N SER A 104 -8.03 -12.96 -0.46
CA SER A 104 -7.33 -12.61 0.79
C SER A 104 -6.47 -11.36 0.62
N GLY A 105 -5.76 -11.24 -0.51
CA GLY A 105 -5.00 -10.05 -0.86
C GLY A 105 -5.87 -8.79 -0.93
N ALA A 106 -7.00 -8.84 -1.64
CA ALA A 106 -7.94 -7.74 -1.73
C ALA A 106 -8.50 -7.33 -0.35
N ILE A 107 -8.88 -8.31 0.48
CA ILE A 107 -9.39 -8.05 1.83
C ILE A 107 -8.33 -7.35 2.68
N LEU A 108 -7.08 -7.79 2.63
CA LEU A 108 -5.97 -7.16 3.36
C LEU A 108 -5.71 -5.74 2.88
N ILE A 109 -5.73 -5.50 1.56
CA ILE A 109 -5.58 -4.15 0.99
C ILE A 109 -6.72 -3.26 1.47
N LEU A 110 -7.97 -3.70 1.35
CA LEU A 110 -9.15 -2.91 1.74
C LEU A 110 -9.11 -2.59 3.23
N PHE A 111 -8.87 -3.59 4.07
CA PHE A 111 -8.77 -3.42 5.52
C PHE A 111 -7.64 -2.46 5.90
N GLY A 112 -6.43 -2.68 5.39
CA GLY A 112 -5.28 -1.84 5.69
C GLY A 112 -5.45 -0.40 5.20
N SER A 113 -6.01 -0.21 4.01
CA SER A 113 -6.35 1.11 3.47
C SER A 113 -7.42 1.82 4.29
N MET A 114 -8.46 1.12 4.74
CA MET A 114 -9.49 1.67 5.61
C MET A 114 -8.92 2.09 6.97
N LEU A 115 -8.05 1.26 7.56
CA LEU A 115 -7.36 1.58 8.82
C LEU A 115 -6.49 2.84 8.67
N ARG A 116 -5.74 2.96 7.57
CA ARG A 116 -4.96 4.17 7.26
C ARG A 116 -5.86 5.39 7.05
N ALA A 117 -6.96 5.24 6.31
CA ALA A 117 -7.92 6.33 6.12
C ALA A 117 -8.54 6.78 7.46
N TRP A 118 -8.79 5.87 8.40
CA TRP A 118 -9.23 6.22 9.75
C TRP A 118 -8.12 6.98 10.49
N CYS A 119 -6.87 6.53 10.44
CA CYS A 119 -5.73 7.25 11.02
C CYS A 119 -5.60 8.67 10.46
N TYR A 120 -5.80 8.86 9.15
CA TYR A 120 -5.80 10.17 8.50
C TYR A 120 -6.91 11.07 9.02
N ARG A 121 -8.10 10.52 9.27
CA ARG A 121 -9.24 11.26 9.80
C ARG A 121 -9.06 11.65 11.26
N GLU A 122 -8.46 10.78 12.08
CA GLU A 122 -8.18 11.07 13.50
C GLU A 122 -7.10 12.14 13.65
N MET A 123 -5.96 11.99 12.94
CA MET A 123 -4.85 12.94 13.04
C MET A 123 -5.04 14.21 12.22
N LYS A 124 -5.89 14.18 11.17
CA LYS A 124 -6.14 15.31 10.25
C LYS A 124 -4.82 15.92 9.76
N ASN A 125 -4.59 17.20 10.06
CA ASN A 125 -3.41 17.96 9.68
C ASN A 125 -2.16 17.57 10.48
N LEU A 126 -2.24 16.70 11.49
CA LEU A 126 -1.08 16.25 12.24
C LEU A 126 -0.40 15.03 11.61
N PHE A 127 -1.07 14.35 10.68
CA PHE A 127 -0.52 13.17 10.03
C PHE A 127 0.51 13.55 8.97
N THR A 128 1.74 13.06 9.08
CA THR A 128 2.80 13.25 8.09
C THR A 128 3.48 11.91 7.79
N PHE A 129 4.00 11.74 6.57
CA PHE A 129 4.79 10.56 6.22
C PHE A 129 6.24 10.63 6.73
N GLU A 130 6.70 11.80 7.17
CA GLU A 130 8.00 12.02 7.80
C GLU A 130 7.81 12.15 9.31
N ILE A 131 8.81 11.80 10.12
CA ILE A 131 8.74 12.08 11.56
C ILE A 131 8.88 13.59 11.73
N SER A 132 7.75 14.30 11.79
CA SER A 132 7.73 15.74 12.00
C SER A 132 6.77 16.13 13.13
N ILE A 133 7.29 16.91 14.07
CA ILE A 133 6.50 17.47 15.17
C ILE A 133 6.06 18.87 14.72
N ARG A 134 4.74 19.05 14.58
CA ARG A 134 4.14 20.35 14.25
C ARG A 134 4.04 21.24 15.49
N LYS A 135 4.00 22.57 15.32
CA LYS A 135 3.91 23.54 16.45
C LYS A 135 2.71 23.29 17.38
N GLU A 136 1.60 22.78 16.83
CA GLU A 136 0.37 22.44 17.56
C GLU A 136 0.14 20.93 17.68
N HIS A 137 1.21 20.13 17.66
CA HIS A 137 1.09 18.67 17.71
C HIS A 137 0.49 18.24 19.05
N ARG A 138 -0.60 17.47 19.00
CA ARG A 138 -1.28 16.89 20.16
C ARG A 138 -1.15 15.38 20.10
N LEU A 139 -1.00 14.75 21.26
CA LEU A 139 -1.01 13.29 21.34
C LEU A 139 -2.44 12.79 21.08
N ILE A 140 -2.64 12.09 19.96
CA ILE A 140 -3.93 11.49 19.61
C ILE A 140 -4.01 10.10 20.23
N THR A 141 -5.02 9.89 21.08
CA THR A 141 -5.22 8.65 21.84
C THR A 141 -6.55 7.96 21.53
N THR A 142 -7.33 8.50 20.59
CA THR A 142 -8.66 8.03 20.20
C THR A 142 -8.62 7.16 18.93
N GLY A 143 -9.71 6.44 18.68
CA GLY A 143 -9.84 5.60 17.49
C GLY A 143 -8.79 4.49 17.48
N PRO A 144 -8.11 4.22 16.36
CA PRO A 144 -7.12 3.13 16.26
C PRO A 144 -5.93 3.30 17.22
N TYR A 145 -5.61 4.54 17.62
CA TYR A 145 -4.53 4.86 18.56
C TYR A 145 -4.86 4.46 20.01
N SER A 146 -6.11 4.08 20.30
CA SER A 146 -6.47 3.49 21.60
C SER A 146 -6.11 2.00 21.71
N ILE A 147 -5.79 1.34 20.59
CA ILE A 147 -5.54 -0.11 20.51
C ILE A 147 -4.03 -0.39 20.39
N VAL A 148 -3.37 0.30 19.47
CA VAL A 148 -1.92 0.21 19.23
C VAL A 148 -1.34 1.59 19.02
N ARG A 149 -0.03 1.78 19.25
CA ARG A 149 0.62 3.09 19.14
C ARG A 149 0.76 3.57 17.68
N HIS A 150 0.96 2.65 16.74
CA HIS A 150 1.22 2.90 15.31
C HIS A 150 0.22 2.17 14.39
N PRO A 151 -1.09 2.46 14.50
CA PRO A 151 -2.13 1.78 13.72
C PRO A 151 -1.98 2.01 12.21
N SER A 152 -1.44 3.16 11.80
CA SER A 152 -1.17 3.46 10.38
C SER A 152 -0.08 2.55 9.78
N TYR A 153 0.89 2.11 10.58
CA TYR A 153 1.90 1.14 10.17
C TYR A 153 1.31 -0.26 10.07
N SER A 154 0.44 -0.63 11.00
CA SER A 154 -0.35 -1.87 10.94
C SER A 154 -1.13 -1.96 9.63
N GLY A 155 -1.79 -0.85 9.25
CA GLY A 155 -2.49 -0.75 7.97
C GLY A 155 -1.56 -0.85 6.76
N MET A 156 -0.36 -0.26 6.84
CA MET A 156 0.62 -0.37 5.74
C MET A 156 1.15 -1.80 5.58
N VAL A 157 1.47 -2.49 6.68
CA VAL A 157 1.89 -3.89 6.65
C VAL A 157 0.82 -4.77 6.00
N ALA A 158 -0.46 -4.57 6.37
CA ALA A 158 -1.58 -5.29 5.77
C ALA A 158 -1.70 -5.00 4.25
N VAL A 159 -1.58 -3.74 3.84
CA VAL A 159 -1.60 -3.35 2.41
C VAL A 159 -0.45 -3.99 1.65
N ASP A 160 0.78 -3.91 2.15
CA ASP A 160 1.97 -4.43 1.47
C ASP A 160 1.89 -5.95 1.27
N ILE A 161 1.47 -6.70 2.31
CA ILE A 161 1.21 -8.14 2.18
C ILE A 161 0.08 -8.38 1.18
N GLY A 162 -1.02 -7.64 1.28
CA GLY A 162 -2.17 -7.78 0.39
C GLY A 162 -1.83 -7.53 -1.07
N VAL A 163 -0.95 -6.56 -1.37
CA VAL A 163 -0.45 -6.25 -2.71
C VAL A 163 0.38 -7.41 -3.27
N LEU A 164 1.27 -8.00 -2.47
CA LEU A 164 2.04 -9.19 -2.88
C LEU A 164 1.11 -10.37 -3.20
N LEU A 165 0.07 -10.58 -2.40
CA LEU A 165 -0.92 -11.64 -2.65
C LEU A 165 -1.78 -11.35 -3.89
N TRP A 166 -2.27 -10.11 -4.05
CA TRP A 166 -3.12 -9.71 -5.17
C TRP A 166 -2.40 -9.90 -6.50
N TYR A 167 -1.21 -9.29 -6.66
CA TYR A 167 -0.47 -9.32 -7.93
C TYR A 167 0.38 -10.59 -8.13
N GLY A 168 0.73 -11.30 -7.05
CA GLY A 168 1.51 -12.54 -7.11
C GLY A 168 0.67 -13.82 -7.25
N SER A 169 -0.64 -13.73 -7.02
CA SER A 169 -1.56 -14.87 -7.14
C SER A 169 -1.71 -15.38 -8.57
N ARG A 170 -2.18 -16.62 -8.70
CA ARG A 170 -2.62 -17.16 -10.00
C ARG A 170 -3.81 -16.36 -10.50
N GLY A 171 -3.85 -16.15 -11.80
CA GLY A 171 -4.86 -15.37 -12.47
C GLY A 171 -4.73 -13.85 -12.31
N ALA A 172 -3.66 -13.37 -11.68
CA ALA A 172 -3.29 -11.96 -11.73
C ALA A 172 -2.62 -11.64 -13.07
N TRP A 173 -2.97 -10.50 -13.66
CA TRP A 173 -2.40 -10.06 -14.95
C TRP A 173 -0.86 -10.05 -14.96
N LEU A 174 -0.21 -9.66 -13.88
CA LEU A 174 1.26 -9.66 -13.80
C LEU A 174 1.84 -11.05 -14.09
N ARG A 175 1.17 -12.10 -13.64
CA ARG A 175 1.60 -13.49 -13.81
C ARG A 175 1.21 -14.06 -15.17
N GLU A 176 -0.02 -13.80 -15.60
CA GLU A 176 -0.57 -14.40 -16.83
C GLU A 176 -0.23 -13.62 -18.11
N SER A 177 0.22 -12.37 -18.01
CA SER A 177 0.59 -11.54 -19.18
C SER A 177 1.81 -12.02 -19.96
N GLY A 178 2.57 -12.98 -19.42
CA GLY A 178 3.87 -13.40 -19.94
C GLY A 178 5.00 -12.41 -19.61
N LEU A 179 4.72 -11.34 -18.85
CA LEU A 179 5.76 -10.37 -18.44
C LEU A 179 6.86 -11.06 -17.63
N LEU A 180 6.47 -11.96 -16.72
CA LEU A 180 7.39 -12.76 -15.90
C LEU A 180 8.19 -13.81 -16.69
N GLU A 181 7.92 -14.01 -17.98
CA GLU A 181 8.79 -14.83 -18.85
C GLU A 181 10.04 -14.05 -19.27
N THR A 182 9.94 -12.72 -19.32
CA THR A 182 11.04 -11.84 -19.71
C THR A 182 12.02 -11.59 -18.56
N VAL A 183 13.30 -11.37 -18.88
CA VAL A 183 14.31 -10.99 -17.88
C VAL A 183 13.91 -9.67 -17.20
N GLY A 184 13.43 -8.70 -17.98
CA GLY A 184 12.96 -7.40 -17.46
C GLY A 184 11.82 -7.56 -16.47
N GLY A 185 10.78 -8.32 -16.81
CA GLY A 185 9.65 -8.56 -15.91
C GLY A 185 10.02 -9.28 -14.62
N LYS A 186 10.89 -10.30 -14.69
CA LYS A 186 11.44 -10.97 -13.49
C LYS A 186 12.22 -9.99 -12.62
N ALA A 187 13.09 -9.17 -13.22
CA ALA A 187 13.87 -8.17 -12.50
C ALA A 187 12.96 -7.11 -11.84
N SER A 188 11.94 -6.63 -12.54
CA SER A 188 10.97 -5.67 -11.98
C SER A 188 10.16 -6.27 -10.83
N ALA A 189 9.69 -7.51 -10.95
CA ALA A 189 8.95 -8.18 -9.88
C ALA A 189 9.84 -8.46 -8.65
N ALA A 190 11.08 -8.89 -8.86
CA ALA A 190 12.06 -9.07 -7.79
C ALA A 190 12.40 -7.74 -7.10
N GLY A 191 12.63 -6.68 -7.88
CA GLY A 191 12.90 -5.35 -7.37
C GLY A 191 11.72 -4.78 -6.56
N PHE A 192 10.49 -4.94 -7.06
CA PHE A 192 9.28 -4.57 -6.33
C PHE A 192 9.18 -5.31 -4.99
N THR A 193 9.34 -6.63 -5.01
CA THR A 193 9.29 -7.47 -3.80
C THR A 193 10.35 -7.06 -2.78
N LEU A 194 11.59 -6.79 -3.24
CA LEU A 194 12.68 -6.32 -2.40
C LEU A 194 12.36 -4.97 -1.76
N VAL A 195 11.84 -4.02 -2.55
CA VAL A 195 11.47 -2.68 -2.06
C VAL A 195 10.34 -2.77 -1.04
N THR A 196 9.30 -3.57 -1.29
CA THR A 196 8.21 -3.82 -0.33
C THR A 196 8.75 -4.39 0.98
N PHE A 197 9.63 -5.39 0.91
CA PHE A 197 10.26 -5.95 2.11
C PHE A 197 11.13 -4.91 2.85
N ALA A 198 11.90 -4.11 2.12
CA ALA A 198 12.70 -3.04 2.70
C ALA A 198 11.85 -1.97 3.39
N ILE A 199 10.67 -1.64 2.85
CA ILE A 199 9.69 -0.72 3.47
C ILE A 199 9.19 -1.31 4.80
N LEU A 200 8.79 -2.59 4.82
CA LEU A 200 8.33 -3.25 6.05
C LEU A 200 9.41 -3.20 7.15
N VAL A 201 10.65 -3.52 6.82
CA VAL A 201 11.78 -3.46 7.75
C VAL A 201 12.04 -2.02 8.21
N ALA A 202 11.98 -1.04 7.31
CA ALA A 202 12.17 0.36 7.63
C ALA A 202 11.10 0.88 8.60
N LEU A 203 9.83 0.50 8.41
CA LEU A 203 8.72 0.88 9.30
C LEU A 203 8.89 0.29 10.70
N ILE A 204 9.26 -1.00 10.82
CA ILE A 204 9.50 -1.62 12.12
C ILE A 204 10.67 -0.95 12.85
N ARG A 205 11.75 -0.62 12.14
CA ARG A 205 12.91 0.10 12.72
C ARG A 205 12.59 1.55 13.08
N ARG A 206 11.58 2.15 12.45
CA ARG A 206 11.17 3.53 12.66
C ARG A 206 10.35 3.71 13.93
N VAL A 207 9.57 2.72 14.34
CA VAL A 207 8.75 2.72 15.58
C VAL A 207 9.51 3.24 16.82
N PRO A 208 10.65 2.64 17.24
CA PRO A 208 11.31 3.08 18.47
C PRO A 208 11.86 4.50 18.38
N ILE A 209 12.20 4.96 17.18
CA ILE A 209 12.70 6.32 16.93
C ILE A 209 11.55 7.32 17.10
N GLU A 210 10.40 7.03 16.49
CA GLU A 210 9.21 7.86 16.61
C GLU A 210 8.68 7.89 18.04
N ASP A 211 8.63 6.75 18.73
CA ASP A 211 8.27 6.67 20.14
C ASP A 211 9.18 7.52 21.04
N ALA A 212 10.49 7.50 20.77
CA ALA A 212 11.44 8.31 21.53
C ALA A 212 11.23 9.81 21.31
N GLU A 213 10.91 10.23 20.09
CA GLU A 213 10.58 11.63 19.79
C GLU A 213 9.26 12.06 20.43
N MET A 214 8.22 11.23 20.33
CA MET A 214 6.95 11.52 20.97
C MET A 214 7.11 11.62 22.50
N LYS A 215 7.93 10.76 23.10
CA LYS A 215 8.27 10.85 24.53
C LYS A 215 9.00 12.14 24.89
N LYS A 216 9.95 12.60 24.06
CA LYS A 216 10.65 13.88 24.29
C LYS A 216 9.70 15.07 24.26
N VAL A 217 8.68 15.04 23.41
CA VAL A 217 7.70 16.13 23.26
C VAL A 217 6.63 16.11 24.35
N PHE A 218 6.03 14.94 24.59
CA PHE A 218 4.84 14.82 25.45
C PHE A 218 5.15 14.36 26.88
N GLY A 219 6.37 13.89 27.15
CA GLY A 219 6.85 13.55 28.49
C GLY A 219 5.90 12.59 29.22
N ARG A 220 5.33 13.06 30.34
CA ARG A 220 4.44 12.24 31.18
C ARG A 220 3.18 11.77 30.47
N GLN A 221 2.60 12.58 29.59
CA GLN A 221 1.38 12.20 28.85
C GLN A 221 1.65 10.96 27.96
N TRP A 222 2.83 10.92 27.34
CA TRP A 222 3.26 9.75 26.57
C TRP A 222 3.46 8.52 27.45
N ASP A 223 4.14 8.68 28.59
CA ASP A 223 4.40 7.58 29.52
C ASP A 223 3.10 6.97 30.08
N GLU A 224 2.10 7.79 30.41
CA GLU A 224 0.80 7.32 30.89
C GLU A 224 0.02 6.60 29.78
N TRP A 225 -0.07 7.19 28.59
CA TRP A 225 -0.81 6.60 27.48
C TRP A 225 -0.16 5.31 26.96
N SER A 226 1.16 5.29 26.76
CA SER A 226 1.88 4.12 26.23
C SER A 226 1.91 2.92 27.20
N ARG A 227 1.72 3.15 28.51
CA ARG A 227 1.50 2.06 29.47
C ARG A 227 0.16 1.36 29.25
N ASN A 228 -0.88 2.11 28.91
CA ASN A 228 -2.20 1.57 28.62
C ASN A 228 -2.22 0.92 27.23
N VAL A 229 -1.63 1.59 26.24
CA VAL A 229 -1.51 1.13 24.85
C VAL A 229 -0.16 0.44 24.64
N ARG A 230 -0.07 -0.80 25.13
CA ARG A 230 1.19 -1.56 25.22
C ARG A 230 1.80 -1.89 23.86
N TYR A 231 0.98 -2.27 22.89
CA TYR A 231 1.44 -2.76 21.59
C TYR A 231 1.74 -1.61 20.63
N ALA A 232 2.79 -1.75 19.85
CA ALA A 232 3.24 -0.77 18.87
C ALA A 232 2.47 -0.89 17.55
N ILE A 233 2.42 -2.08 16.95
CA ILE A 233 1.83 -2.33 15.62
C ILE A 233 0.76 -3.42 15.73
N ILE A 234 1.09 -4.60 16.25
CA ILE A 234 0.20 -5.76 16.21
C ILE A 234 -0.23 -6.11 17.64
N PRO A 235 -1.55 -6.04 17.95
CA PRO A 235 -2.05 -6.44 19.26
C PRO A 235 -1.62 -7.86 19.61
N GLY A 236 -1.02 -8.05 20.78
CA GLY A 236 -0.58 -9.36 21.26
C GLY A 236 0.77 -9.85 20.73
N VAL A 237 1.43 -9.10 19.82
CA VAL A 237 2.70 -9.50 19.22
C VAL A 237 3.78 -8.45 19.45
N TYR A 238 3.56 -7.22 18.97
CA TYR A 238 4.53 -6.13 19.03
C TYR A 238 3.85 -4.79 19.17
#